data_AF-A0A440VZT4-F1
#
_entry.id   AF-A0A440VZT4-F1
#
_cell.length_a   1.000
_cell.length_b   1.000
_cell.length_c   1.000
_cell.angle_alpha   90.00
_cell.angle_beta   90.00
_cell.angle_gamma   90.00
#
_symmetry.space_group_name_H-M   'P 1'
#
loop_
_entity.id
_entity.type
_entity.pdbx_description
1 polymer ?
#
loop_
_entity_poly.entity_id
_entity_poly.type
_entity_poly.pdbx_seq_one_letter_code
_entity_poly.pdbx_strand_id
1 'polypeptide(L)'
;MTVRPNLPSIDELYTDAAVRHLIAARNHLQCAVLRFDDAGYEHDPTARSYSYVAGIVAEFNDRPWRHWPPAIPTHIAQGAKEYRRIARRSY
;
A
#
# COMPACT_ATOMS: atom_id res chain seq x y z
N MET A 1 -37.58 -1.74 -11.11
CA MET A 1 -36.16 -2.13 -11.15
C MET A 1 -35.52 -1.68 -9.84
N THR A 2 -35.32 -2.60 -8.89
CA THR A 2 -34.76 -2.30 -7.58
C THR A 2 -33.25 -2.49 -7.61
N VAL A 3 -32.50 -1.39 -7.59
CA VAL A 3 -31.04 -1.42 -7.44
C VAL A 3 -30.75 -1.85 -6.01
N ARG A 4 -30.26 -3.07 -5.82
CA ARG A 4 -29.73 -3.50 -4.52
C ARG A 4 -28.35 -2.87 -4.34
N PRO A 5 -28.11 -2.07 -3.29
CA PRO A 5 -26.78 -1.57 -3.02
C PRO A 5 -25.87 -2.76 -2.69
N ASN A 6 -24.73 -2.84 -3.37
CA ASN A 6 -23.73 -3.89 -3.17
C ASN A 6 -22.94 -3.59 -1.88
N LEU A 7 -23.63 -3.64 -0.74
CA LEU A 7 -23.06 -3.34 0.56
C LEU A 7 -22.15 -4.50 1.00
N PRO A 8 -20.93 -4.23 1.49
CA PRO A 8 -20.10 -5.24 2.11
C PRO A 8 -20.85 -5.97 3.22
N SER A 9 -20.57 -7.26 3.39
CA SER A 9 -20.93 -7.94 4.63
C SER A 9 -20.15 -7.32 5.80
N ILE A 10 -20.63 -7.53 7.03
CA ILE A 10 -19.95 -7.04 8.23
C ILE A 10 -18.53 -7.62 8.34
N ASP A 11 -18.37 -8.90 8.00
CA ASP A 11 -17.07 -9.58 7.99
C ASP A 11 -16.13 -9.00 6.93
N GLU A 12 -16.68 -8.60 5.78
CA GLU A 12 -15.94 -7.90 4.76
C GLU A 12 -15.37 -6.58 5.33
N LEU A 13 -16.22 -5.76 5.97
CA LEU A 13 -15.80 -4.48 6.51
C LEU A 13 -14.64 -4.61 7.52
N TYR A 14 -14.71 -5.61 8.40
CA TYR A 14 -13.64 -5.87 9.38
C TYR A 14 -12.36 -6.39 8.72
N THR A 15 -12.49 -7.22 7.68
CA THR A 15 -11.36 -7.71 6.92
C THR A 15 -10.65 -6.55 6.21
N ASP A 16 -11.39 -5.63 5.57
CA ASP A 16 -10.83 -4.44 4.93
C ASP A 16 -10.07 -3.56 5.94
N ALA A 17 -10.68 -3.31 7.10
CA ALA A 17 -10.06 -2.53 8.16
C ALA A 17 -8.76 -3.18 8.65
N ALA A 18 -8.77 -4.50 8.89
CA ALA A 18 -7.59 -5.24 9.30
C ALA A 18 -6.47 -5.17 8.27
N VAL A 19 -6.77 -5.35 6.98
CA VAL A 19 -5.80 -5.25 5.89
C VAL A 19 -5.19 -3.85 5.82
N ARG A 20 -5.98 -2.78 5.97
CA ARG A 20 -5.46 -1.40 6.01
C ARG A 20 -4.51 -1.17 7.18
N HIS A 21 -4.82 -1.70 8.37
CA HIS A 21 -3.93 -1.61 9.52
C HIS A 21 -2.62 -2.39 9.29
N LEU A 22 -2.69 -3.56 8.66
CA LEU A 22 -1.50 -4.34 8.28
C LEU A 22 -0.63 -3.61 7.25
N ILE A 23 -1.24 -2.96 6.25
CA ILE A 23 -0.50 -2.13 5.27
C ILE A 23 0.23 -0.98 5.98
N ALA A 24 -0.45 -0.29 6.90
CA ALA A 24 0.17 0.78 7.67
C ALA A 24 1.35 0.26 8.51
N ALA A 25 1.17 -0.85 9.24
CA ALA A 25 2.21 -1.49 10.03
C ALA A 25 3.41 -1.91 9.16
N ARG A 26 3.16 -2.53 8.00
CA ARG A 26 4.18 -2.91 7.02
C ARG A 26 5.01 -1.71 6.57
N ASN A 27 4.38 -0.58 6.29
CA ASN A 27 5.07 0.63 5.86
C ASN A 27 5.91 1.24 6.99
N HIS A 28 5.42 1.24 8.23
CA HIS A 28 6.21 1.69 9.39
C HIS A 28 7.42 0.79 9.63
N LEU A 29 7.25 -0.53 9.53
CA LEU A 29 8.34 -1.49 9.65
C LEU A 29 9.36 -1.32 8.54
N GLN A 30 8.93 -1.12 7.29
CA GLN A 30 9.84 -0.84 6.17
C GLN A 30 10.67 0.42 6.44
N CYS A 31 10.03 1.51 6.88
CA CYS A 31 10.75 2.73 7.25
C CYS A 31 11.74 2.52 8.39
N ALA A 32 11.39 1.68 9.37
CA ALA A 32 12.30 1.36 10.47
C ALA A 32 13.51 0.56 9.98
N VAL A 33 13.32 -0.47 9.14
CA VAL A 33 14.42 -1.24 8.52
C VAL A 33 15.38 -0.30 7.79
N LEU A 34 14.86 0.57 6.92
CA LEU A 34 15.70 1.51 6.15
C LEU A 34 16.49 2.46 7.06
N ARG A 35 15.89 2.94 8.16
CA ARG A 35 16.58 3.80 9.12
C ARG A 35 17.68 3.07 9.89
N PHE A 36 17.49 1.79 10.19
CA PHE A 36 18.50 0.95 10.79
C PHE A 36 19.66 0.72 9.81
N ASP A 37 19.36 0.41 8.55
CA ASP A 37 20.34 0.28 7.48
C ASP A 37 21.14 1.57 7.28
N ASP A 38 20.47 2.73 7.24
CA ASP A 38 21.11 4.06 7.13
C ASP A 38 22.03 4.36 8.33
N ALA A 39 21.69 3.83 9.52
CA ALA A 39 22.52 3.94 10.72
C ALA A 39 23.68 2.92 10.74
N GLY A 40 23.79 2.04 9.74
CA GLY A 40 24.79 0.99 9.66
C GLY A 40 24.55 -0.15 10.67
N TYR A 41 23.32 -0.32 11.14
CA TYR A 41 22.94 -1.32 12.12
C TYR A 41 21.85 -2.24 11.57
N GLU A 42 22.08 -3.55 11.58
CA GLU A 42 21.05 -4.51 11.20
C GLU A 42 20.22 -4.90 12.44
N HIS A 43 18.93 -4.57 12.43
CA HIS A 43 18.00 -4.97 13.49
C HIS A 43 17.10 -6.13 13.02
N ASP A 44 17.63 -7.34 13.15
CA ASP A 44 16.99 -8.61 12.75
C ASP A 44 15.51 -8.76 13.21
N PRO A 45 15.10 -8.39 14.44
CA PRO A 45 13.70 -8.45 14.84
C PRO A 45 12.77 -7.56 14.00
N THR A 46 13.23 -6.36 13.61
CA THR A 46 12.46 -5.44 12.77
C THR A 46 12.39 -5.94 11.34
N ALA A 47 13.51 -6.45 10.80
CA ALA A 47 13.55 -7.04 9.46
C ALA A 47 12.60 -8.26 9.35
N ARG A 48 12.65 -9.17 10.33
CA ARG A 48 11.76 -10.34 10.39
C ARG A 48 10.29 -9.95 10.52
N SER A 49 9.99 -8.96 11.37
CA SER A 49 8.61 -8.46 11.52
C SER A 49 8.11 -7.82 10.22
N TYR A 50 8.96 -7.04 9.54
CA TYR A 50 8.64 -6.49 8.22
C TYR A 50 8.34 -7.61 7.22
N SER A 51 9.22 -8.60 7.09
CA SER A 51 9.04 -9.72 6.16
C SER A 51 7.75 -10.51 6.44
N TYR A 52 7.43 -10.76 7.71
CA TYR A 52 6.20 -11.44 8.10
C TYR A 52 4.95 -10.66 7.67
N VAL A 53 4.86 -9.38 8.03
CA VAL A 53 3.69 -8.55 7.67
C VAL A 53 3.62 -8.32 6.16
N ALA A 54 4.76 -8.16 5.48
CA ALA A 54 4.82 -8.02 4.04
C ALA A 54 4.31 -9.27 3.31
N GLY A 55 4.59 -10.48 3.83
CA GLY A 55 4.04 -11.73 3.31
C GLY A 55 2.51 -11.76 3.39
N ILE A 56 1.96 -11.43 4.56
CA ILE A 56 0.50 -11.37 4.76
C ILE A 56 -0.13 -10.36 3.79
N VAL A 57 0.43 -9.15 3.68
CA VAL A 57 -0.08 -8.11 2.77
C VAL A 57 0.00 -8.57 1.30
N ALA A 58 1.04 -9.31 0.91
CA ALA A 58 1.15 -9.86 -0.44
C ALA A 58 0.04 -10.88 -0.75
N GLU A 59 -0.28 -11.77 0.19
CA GLU A 59 -1.38 -12.73 0.05
C GLU A 59 -2.75 -12.04 -0.14
N PHE A 60 -2.94 -10.86 0.46
CA PHE A 60 -4.14 -10.04 0.25
C PHE A 60 -4.11 -9.23 -1.04
N ASN A 61 -2.93 -8.85 -1.55
CA ASN A 61 -2.81 -8.13 -2.83
C ASN A 61 -3.05 -9.03 -4.05
N ASP A 62 -2.73 -10.32 -3.97
CA ASP A 62 -3.01 -11.30 -5.04
C ASP A 62 -4.47 -11.77 -5.07
N ARG A 63 -5.27 -11.42 -4.05
CA ARG A 63 -6.73 -11.63 -4.06
C ARG A 63 -7.41 -10.32 -4.46
N PRO A 64 -8.18 -10.27 -5.57
CA PRO A 64 -8.97 -9.10 -5.93
C PRO A 64 -10.18 -9.03 -4.98
N TRP A 65 -9.96 -8.65 -3.72
CA TRP A 65 -11.01 -8.67 -2.71
C TRP A 65 -11.87 -7.40 -2.70
N ARG A 66 -11.58 -6.47 -3.60
CA ARG A 66 -12.53 -5.52 -4.21
C ARG A 66 -11.82 -4.90 -5.40
N HIS A 67 -12.53 -4.64 -6.48
CA HIS A 67 -12.10 -3.70 -7.50
C HIS A 67 -12.05 -2.30 -6.83
N TRP A 68 -10.96 -2.00 -6.12
CA TRP A 68 -10.59 -0.63 -5.78
C TRP A 68 -10.49 0.15 -7.11
N PRO A 69 -10.89 1.43 -7.16
CA PRO A 69 -11.29 2.09 -8.40
C PRO A 69 -10.14 2.04 -9.43
N PRO A 70 -10.49 2.06 -10.72
CA PRO A 70 -9.56 1.79 -11.79
C PRO A 70 -8.32 2.68 -11.66
N ALA A 71 -7.18 2.10 -12.07
CA ALA A 71 -5.88 2.73 -12.19
C ALA A 71 -5.99 4.25 -12.36
N ILE A 72 -5.26 4.98 -11.50
CA ILE A 72 -5.12 6.45 -11.51
C ILE A 72 -5.48 7.01 -12.89
N PRO A 73 -6.54 7.83 -13.01
CA PRO A 73 -7.00 8.32 -14.30
C PRO A 73 -5.82 8.82 -15.12
N THR A 74 -5.70 8.37 -16.38
CA THR A 74 -4.49 8.52 -17.20
C THR A 74 -3.98 9.96 -17.25
N HIS A 75 -4.88 10.94 -17.14
CA HIS A 75 -4.54 12.37 -17.09
C HIS A 75 -3.76 12.78 -15.84
N ILE A 76 -4.01 12.18 -14.66
CA ILE A 76 -3.23 12.44 -13.44
C ILE A 76 -1.82 11.85 -13.59
N ALA A 77 -1.71 10.63 -14.14
CA ALA A 77 -0.42 10.01 -14.41
C ALA A 77 0.40 10.80 -15.47
N GLN A 78 -0.26 11.33 -16.50
CA GLN A 78 0.34 12.20 -17.50
C GLN A 78 0.79 13.54 -16.90
N GLY A 79 -0.06 14.21 -16.10
CA GLY A 79 0.30 15.45 -15.42
C GLY A 79 1.49 15.29 -14.46
N ALA A 80 1.55 14.19 -13.72
CA ALA A 80 2.70 13.88 -12.86
C ALA A 80 4.00 13.63 -13.66
N LYS A 81 3.90 13.00 -14.84
CA LYS A 81 5.05 12.80 -15.74
C LYS A 81 5.55 14.11 -16.35
N GLU A 82 4.64 15.00 -16.73
CA GLU A 82 4.98 16.33 -17.26
C GLU A 82 5.59 17.23 -16.20
N TYR A 83 5.03 17.25 -14.99
CA TYR A 83 5.61 18.00 -13.87
C TYR A 83 7.06 17.57 -13.57
N ARG A 84 7.33 16.25 -13.51
CA ARG A 84 8.69 15.72 -13.33
C ARG A 84 9.63 16.10 -14.48
N ARG A 85 9.12 16.21 -15.71
CA ARG A 85 9.90 16.65 -16.89
C ARG A 85 10.25 18.14 -16.80
N ILE A 86 9.33 18.97 -16.34
CA ILE A 86 9.55 20.41 -16.14
C ILE A 86 10.54 20.63 -14.99
N ALA A 87 10.31 19.99 -13.84
CA ALA A 87 11.17 20.12 -12.66
C ALA A 87 12.63 19.68 -12.91
N ARG A 88 12.86 18.69 -13.78
CA ARG A 88 14.20 18.25 -14.21
C ARG A 88 14.88 19.17 -15.23
N ARG A 89 14.13 20.05 -15.89
CA ARG A 89 14.67 21.07 -16.82
C ARG A 89 15.03 22.38 -16.12
N SER A 90 14.61 22.54 -14.87
CA SER A 90 14.86 23.75 -14.06
C SER A 90 16.14 23.66 -13.22
N TYR A 91 17.07 22.75 -13.56
CA TYR A 91 18.39 22.61 -12.95
C TYR A 91 19.47 22.73 -14.02
#